data_AF-A0A1D8TXS2-F1
#
_entry.id   AF-A0A1D8TXS2-F1
#
_cell.length_a   1.000
_cell.length_b   1.000
_cell.length_c   1.000
_cell.angle_alpha   90.00
_cell.angle_beta   90.00
_cell.angle_gamma   90.00
#
_symmetry.space_group_name_H-M   'P 1'
#
loop_
_entity.id
_entity.type
_entity.pdbx_description
1 polymer ?
#
loop_
_entity_poly.entity_id
_entity_poly.type
_entity_poly.pdbx_seq_one_letter_code
_entity_poly.pdbx_strand_id
1 'polypeptide(L)'
;MDNNTWALAQKAETLRLSGAYEQAIEIFKELQRKDKTDNAWLNAHLGTIYYELMDYGQAEEYLKKAVEKNDNYLWAHAHLGETYRLRAITENDKKQKNKSIKSAIKHFEKALAHQAPENSNYGWALAHLGATYRLKITLDKKKLAKNEIDEQSKQQALNYLDRAIELMPTYAWAWGMRSTVHRLAQEYQESLWDLGVETQISPDMETLQNSYYPVSSLVSRRVSLYEHAFLFFYLTKREDNSEKKERYYSGAIACTQQILILKPGDLIGQLILKVIEGTQKKEEDKLNQKFRKECKILIQKIDAKLAEICKAVLIYMIKADPKTKNKLEMLAKEECMSGHKLKKLVDDVLKKFTKNIEPKNIEPKNIEPNNPDINNPKLNNPKIKAEAQLWLWQNFAWVEGSASGLSFLADLSEVLRYFDQHCDDITGEPLPYRVLALIIYDQYALERLYQTPVLLEKERVETFKKLLQWIKSRRLA
;
A
#
# COMPACT_ATOMS: atom_id res chain seq x y z
N MET A 1 16.23 -32.07 33.33
CA MET A 1 15.21 -31.24 34.01
C MET A 1 14.28 -32.18 34.73
N ASP A 2 14.00 -31.93 36.01
CA ASP A 2 12.95 -32.66 36.73
C ASP A 2 11.56 -32.26 36.20
N ASN A 3 10.52 -33.03 36.55
CA ASN A 3 9.16 -32.81 36.05
C ASN A 3 8.60 -31.42 36.38
N ASN A 4 9.05 -30.83 37.50
CA ASN A 4 8.59 -29.51 37.96
C ASN A 4 9.22 -28.38 37.12
N THR A 5 10.51 -28.50 36.80
CA THR A 5 11.25 -27.57 35.93
C THR A 5 10.70 -27.58 34.50
N TRP A 6 10.36 -28.77 33.97
CA TRP A 6 9.73 -28.86 32.64
C TRP A 6 8.33 -28.24 32.61
N ALA A 7 7.50 -28.46 33.64
CA ALA A 7 6.18 -27.84 33.72
C ALA A 7 6.24 -26.30 33.80
N LEU A 8 7.18 -25.75 34.57
CA LEU A 8 7.41 -24.31 34.64
C LEU A 8 7.92 -23.74 33.31
N ALA A 9 8.78 -24.47 32.60
CA ALA A 9 9.26 -24.07 31.28
C ALA A 9 8.13 -24.03 30.24
N GLN A 10 7.21 -25.02 30.26
CA GLN A 10 6.01 -25.03 29.41
C GLN A 10 5.06 -23.88 29.75
N LYS A 11 4.91 -23.56 31.05
CA LYS A 11 4.11 -22.40 31.48
C LYS A 11 4.69 -21.09 30.94
N ALA A 12 6.00 -20.91 31.04
CA ALA A 12 6.68 -19.72 30.53
C ALA A 12 6.54 -19.59 29.01
N GLU A 13 6.64 -20.70 28.28
CA GLU A 13 6.44 -20.71 26.83
C GLU A 13 4.99 -20.40 26.44
N THR A 14 4.02 -20.93 27.18
CA THR A 14 2.60 -20.59 26.99
C THR A 14 2.35 -19.09 27.22
N LEU A 15 2.97 -18.52 28.26
CA LEU A 15 2.88 -17.08 28.54
C LEU A 15 3.49 -16.26 27.40
N ARG A 16 4.64 -16.65 26.87
CA ARG A 16 5.26 -16.02 25.69
C ARG A 16 4.31 -16.05 24.48
N LEU A 17 3.74 -17.21 24.15
CA LEU A 17 2.83 -17.36 23.01
C LEU A 17 1.53 -16.56 23.19
N SER A 18 1.09 -16.33 24.44
CA SER A 18 -0.05 -15.48 24.77
C SER A 18 0.26 -13.97 24.79
N GLY A 19 1.52 -13.57 24.59
CA GLY A 19 1.98 -12.18 24.65
C GLY A 19 2.28 -11.64 26.06
N ALA A 20 2.19 -12.47 27.09
CA ALA A 20 2.52 -12.12 28.48
C ALA A 20 4.04 -12.22 28.73
N TYR A 21 4.82 -11.40 28.01
CA TYR A 21 6.28 -11.52 27.93
C TYR A 21 7.00 -11.28 29.26
N GLU A 22 6.58 -10.31 30.07
CA GLU A 22 7.21 -9.99 31.35
C GLU A 22 7.10 -11.17 32.32
N GLN A 23 5.93 -11.80 32.41
CA GLN A 23 5.71 -12.98 33.25
C GLN A 23 6.50 -14.19 32.75
N ALA A 24 6.60 -14.36 31.42
CA ALA A 24 7.44 -15.40 30.83
C ALA A 24 8.93 -15.20 31.20
N ILE A 25 9.43 -13.96 31.11
CA ILE A 25 10.82 -13.61 31.47
C ILE A 25 11.08 -13.91 32.95
N GLU A 26 10.17 -13.56 33.86
CA GLU A 26 10.33 -13.82 35.29
C GLU A 26 10.52 -15.32 35.57
N ILE A 27 9.66 -16.16 34.99
CA ILE A 27 9.73 -17.62 35.16
C ILE A 27 11.02 -18.16 34.54
N PHE A 28 11.39 -17.72 33.32
CA PHE A 28 12.64 -18.18 32.69
C PHE A 28 13.89 -17.74 33.46
N LYS A 29 13.93 -16.54 34.03
CA LYS A 29 15.02 -16.09 34.90
C LYS A 29 15.04 -16.83 36.24
N GLU A 30 13.88 -17.19 36.79
CA GLU A 30 13.79 -18.05 37.98
C GLU A 30 14.35 -19.45 37.70
N LEU A 31 14.00 -20.05 36.57
CA LEU A 31 14.54 -21.33 36.11
C LEU A 31 16.07 -21.27 35.98
N GLN A 32 16.59 -20.21 35.36
CA GLN A 32 18.03 -20.00 35.21
C GLN A 32 18.75 -19.90 36.57
N ARG A 33 18.10 -19.34 37.61
CA ARG A 33 18.65 -19.23 38.97
C ARG A 33 18.58 -20.53 39.76
N LYS A 34 17.44 -21.23 39.75
CA LYS A 34 17.17 -22.39 40.62
C LYS A 34 18.01 -23.62 40.28
N ASP A 35 18.22 -23.84 39.00
CA ASP A 35 18.67 -25.14 38.51
C ASP A 35 20.17 -25.09 38.12
N LYS A 36 20.84 -23.93 38.28
CA LYS A 36 22.18 -23.62 37.71
C LYS A 36 22.30 -24.01 36.22
N THR A 37 21.17 -24.22 35.55
CA THR A 37 21.06 -24.67 34.17
C THR A 37 21.05 -23.46 33.26
N ASP A 38 22.13 -22.69 33.30
CA ASP A 38 22.42 -21.76 32.22
C ASP A 38 22.73 -22.61 30.96
N ASN A 39 21.68 -23.01 30.23
CA ASN A 39 21.75 -23.93 29.11
C ASN A 39 21.31 -23.24 27.81
N ALA A 40 21.63 -23.85 26.67
CA ALA A 40 21.38 -23.24 25.36
C ALA A 40 19.88 -22.96 25.11
N TRP A 41 19.00 -23.85 25.56
CA TRP A 41 17.55 -23.76 25.38
C TRP A 41 16.95 -22.55 26.12
N LEU A 42 17.24 -22.40 27.42
CA LEU A 42 16.73 -21.28 28.23
C LEU A 42 17.21 -19.92 27.71
N ASN A 43 18.49 -19.83 27.35
CA ASN A 43 19.05 -18.61 26.77
C ASN A 43 18.40 -18.28 25.41
N ALA A 44 18.11 -19.29 24.58
CA ALA A 44 17.48 -19.04 23.30
C ALA A 44 16.04 -18.53 23.47
N HIS A 45 15.26 -19.10 24.39
CA HIS A 45 13.90 -18.64 24.67
C HIS A 45 13.84 -17.24 25.29
N LEU A 46 14.71 -16.94 26.26
CA LEU A 46 14.85 -15.57 26.78
C LEU A 46 15.20 -14.60 25.65
N GLY A 47 16.16 -14.96 24.82
CA GLY A 47 16.56 -14.17 23.66
C GLY A 47 15.43 -13.93 22.67
N THR A 48 14.62 -14.95 22.38
CA THR A 48 13.43 -14.82 21.52
C THR A 48 12.36 -13.95 22.15
N ILE A 49 12.13 -14.02 23.47
CA ILE A 49 11.17 -13.10 24.12
C ILE A 49 11.63 -11.65 23.99
N TYR A 50 12.90 -11.36 24.24
CA TYR A 50 13.42 -9.99 24.05
C TYR A 50 13.37 -9.55 22.58
N TYR A 51 13.53 -10.48 21.64
CA TYR A 51 13.30 -10.23 20.21
C TYR A 51 11.85 -9.82 19.92
N GLU A 52 10.85 -10.53 20.47
CA GLU A 52 9.42 -10.19 20.33
C GLU A 52 9.08 -8.83 20.98
N LEU A 53 9.76 -8.49 22.08
CA LEU A 53 9.69 -7.17 22.73
C LEU A 53 10.45 -6.06 21.98
N MET A 54 11.12 -6.37 20.86
CA MET A 54 11.98 -5.48 20.08
C MET A 54 13.21 -4.93 20.85
N ASP A 55 13.58 -5.54 21.98
CA ASP A 55 14.84 -5.28 22.68
C ASP A 55 15.96 -6.13 22.07
N TYR A 56 16.44 -5.69 20.91
CA TYR A 56 17.48 -6.41 20.16
C TYR A 56 18.83 -6.47 20.89
N GLY A 57 19.06 -5.60 21.88
CA GLY A 57 20.27 -5.61 22.69
C GLY A 57 20.30 -6.82 23.62
N GLN A 58 19.22 -7.00 24.40
CA GLN A 58 19.08 -8.17 25.28
C GLN A 58 18.87 -9.46 24.47
N ALA A 59 18.12 -9.41 23.36
CA ALA A 59 17.96 -10.55 22.47
C ALA A 59 19.31 -11.07 21.98
N GLU A 60 20.20 -10.18 21.51
CA GLU A 60 21.54 -10.55 21.06
C GLU A 60 22.37 -11.18 22.17
N GLU A 61 22.35 -10.62 23.39
CA GLU A 61 23.11 -11.13 24.53
C GLU A 61 22.72 -12.57 24.87
N TYR A 62 21.42 -12.83 25.01
CA TYR A 62 20.92 -14.15 25.37
C TYR A 62 21.06 -15.16 24.21
N LEU A 63 20.77 -14.77 22.97
CA LEU A 63 20.96 -15.65 21.81
C LEU A 63 22.43 -16.00 21.55
N LYS A 64 23.37 -15.09 21.85
CA LYS A 64 24.81 -15.40 21.83
C LYS A 64 25.18 -16.46 22.85
N LYS A 65 24.75 -16.29 24.10
CA LYS A 65 24.97 -17.30 25.15
C LYS A 65 24.40 -18.66 24.73
N ALA A 66 23.26 -18.67 24.04
CA ALA A 66 22.66 -19.91 23.55
C ALA A 66 23.55 -20.64 22.54
N VAL A 67 24.03 -19.93 21.51
CA VAL A 67 24.88 -20.52 20.46
C VAL A 67 26.30 -20.83 20.94
N GLU A 68 26.82 -20.08 21.92
CA GLU A 68 28.11 -20.40 22.56
C GLU A 68 28.05 -21.71 23.35
N LYS A 69 26.90 -22.00 23.98
CA LYS A 69 26.68 -23.26 24.71
C LYS A 69 26.39 -24.43 23.79
N ASN A 70 25.69 -24.19 22.67
CA ASN A 70 25.41 -25.20 21.66
C ASN A 70 25.40 -24.58 20.26
N ASP A 71 26.53 -24.65 19.57
CA ASP A 71 26.71 -24.13 18.20
C ASP A 71 25.90 -24.93 17.15
N ASN A 72 25.38 -26.11 17.52
CA ASN A 72 24.45 -26.87 16.67
C ASN A 72 22.98 -26.53 16.94
N TYR A 73 22.71 -25.52 17.78
CA TYR A 73 21.34 -25.08 18.02
C TYR A 73 20.85 -24.15 16.90
N LEU A 74 20.47 -24.76 15.78
CA LEU A 74 20.12 -24.07 14.53
C LEU A 74 19.03 -23.01 14.70
N TRP A 75 18.03 -23.27 15.56
CA TRP A 75 16.97 -22.32 15.86
C TRP A 75 17.50 -21.04 16.53
N ALA A 76 18.42 -21.17 17.50
CA ALA A 76 19.05 -20.02 18.14
C ALA A 76 19.91 -19.24 17.13
N HIS A 77 20.57 -19.92 16.21
CA HIS A 77 21.27 -19.27 15.09
C HIS A 77 20.32 -18.49 14.17
N ALA A 78 19.14 -19.03 13.84
CA ALA A 78 18.17 -18.34 12.99
C ALA A 78 17.67 -17.04 13.65
N HIS A 79 17.30 -17.09 14.93
CA HIS A 79 16.86 -15.92 15.71
C HIS A 79 17.99 -14.91 15.94
N LEU A 80 19.23 -15.38 16.15
CA LEU A 80 20.38 -14.49 16.25
C LEU A 80 20.68 -13.78 14.93
N GLY A 81 20.56 -14.51 13.81
CA GLY A 81 20.67 -13.93 12.47
C GLY A 81 19.64 -12.82 12.24
N GLU A 82 18.39 -13.06 12.63
CA GLU A 82 17.33 -12.07 12.52
C GLU A 82 17.53 -10.87 13.44
N THR A 83 17.97 -11.10 14.67
CA THR A 83 18.30 -10.04 15.63
C THR A 83 19.36 -9.10 15.04
N TYR A 84 20.41 -9.65 14.42
CA TYR A 84 21.41 -8.83 13.71
C TYR A 84 20.85 -8.11 12.49
N ARG A 85 19.93 -8.73 11.74
CA ARG A 85 19.27 -8.12 10.58
C ARG A 85 18.42 -6.91 10.99
N LEU A 86 17.62 -7.05 12.04
CA LEU A 86 16.78 -5.97 12.59
C LEU A 86 17.65 -4.85 13.18
N ARG A 87 18.70 -5.21 13.91
CA ARG A 87 19.70 -4.25 14.38
C ARG A 87 20.30 -3.46 13.21
N ALA A 88 20.67 -4.13 12.12
CA ALA A 88 21.20 -3.48 10.92
C ALA A 88 20.21 -2.50 10.23
N ILE A 89 18.89 -2.67 10.43
CA ILE A 89 17.89 -1.72 9.94
C ILE A 89 17.92 -0.43 10.75
N THR A 90 18.08 -0.54 12.07
CA THR A 90 18.10 0.61 13.00
C THR A 90 19.45 1.34 13.07
N GLU A 91 20.53 0.69 12.61
CA GLU A 91 21.88 1.26 12.65
C GLU A 91 22.10 2.36 11.60
N ASN A 92 22.49 3.55 12.08
CA ASN A 92 22.80 4.71 11.23
C ASN A 92 24.24 4.68 10.67
N ASP A 93 25.20 4.07 11.38
CA ASP A 93 26.59 3.97 10.92
C ASP A 93 26.77 2.87 9.88
N LYS A 94 27.36 3.20 8.72
CA LYS A 94 27.54 2.26 7.60
C LYS A 94 28.46 1.09 7.96
N LYS A 95 29.52 1.33 8.74
CA LYS A 95 30.50 0.29 9.09
C LYS A 95 29.87 -0.73 10.04
N GLN A 96 29.15 -0.24 11.03
CA GLN A 96 28.42 -1.04 12.00
C GLN A 96 27.28 -1.83 11.32
N LYS A 97 26.50 -1.17 10.45
CA LYS A 97 25.47 -1.85 9.62
C LYS A 97 26.04 -2.99 8.78
N ASN A 98 27.18 -2.79 8.13
CA ASN A 98 27.85 -3.83 7.36
C ASN A 98 28.33 -5.00 8.24
N LYS A 99 28.80 -4.71 9.46
CA LYS A 99 29.17 -5.76 10.43
C LYS A 99 27.95 -6.58 10.83
N SER A 100 26.84 -5.94 11.17
CA SER A 100 25.59 -6.61 11.55
C SER A 100 25.04 -7.46 10.39
N ILE A 101 25.07 -6.96 9.15
CA ILE A 101 24.67 -7.74 7.96
C ILE A 101 25.55 -8.99 7.78
N LYS A 102 26.87 -8.87 7.93
CA LYS A 102 27.78 -10.04 7.86
C LYS A 102 27.49 -11.06 8.95
N SER A 103 27.24 -10.60 10.18
CA SER A 103 26.86 -11.47 11.29
C SER A 103 25.51 -12.16 11.06
N ALA A 104 24.52 -11.43 10.52
CA ALA A 104 23.22 -11.97 10.16
C ALA A 104 23.35 -13.10 9.13
N ILE A 105 24.06 -12.86 8.03
CA ILE A 105 24.31 -13.87 6.98
C ILE A 105 24.96 -15.11 7.57
N LYS A 106 26.06 -14.95 8.34
CA LYS A 106 26.78 -16.07 8.96
C LYS A 106 25.85 -16.95 9.80
N HIS A 107 24.98 -16.35 10.61
CA HIS A 107 24.11 -17.10 11.51
C HIS A 107 22.93 -17.74 10.78
N PHE A 108 22.36 -17.08 9.77
CA PHE A 108 21.36 -17.71 8.90
C PHE A 108 21.94 -18.88 8.10
N GLU A 109 23.13 -18.73 7.49
CA GLU A 109 23.81 -19.82 6.79
C GLU A 109 24.07 -21.01 7.72
N LYS A 110 24.51 -20.75 8.96
CA LYS A 110 24.69 -21.77 9.98
C LYS A 110 23.37 -22.47 10.33
N ALA A 111 22.28 -21.71 10.48
CA ALA A 111 20.95 -22.27 10.73
C ALA A 111 20.45 -23.15 9.58
N LEU A 112 20.89 -22.88 8.35
CA LEU A 112 20.51 -23.60 7.13
C LEU A 112 21.50 -24.72 6.76
N ALA A 113 22.60 -24.91 7.50
CA ALA A 113 23.69 -25.82 7.14
C ALA A 113 23.34 -27.32 7.21
N HIS A 114 22.23 -27.69 7.87
CA HIS A 114 21.73 -29.06 7.90
C HIS A 114 20.37 -29.10 7.23
N GLN A 115 20.33 -29.63 6.01
CA GLN A 115 19.10 -29.83 5.23
C GLN A 115 18.11 -30.69 6.03
N ALA A 116 17.14 -30.07 6.70
CA ALA A 116 15.97 -30.74 7.25
C ALA A 116 14.76 -30.31 6.41
N PRO A 117 14.22 -31.16 5.51
CA PRO A 117 13.24 -30.75 4.51
C PRO A 117 11.83 -30.43 5.01
N GLU A 118 11.50 -30.52 6.31
CA GLU A 118 10.09 -30.69 6.72
C GLU A 118 9.51 -29.64 7.70
N ASN A 119 10.22 -28.55 8.04
CA ASN A 119 9.71 -27.56 9.00
C ASN A 119 9.57 -26.13 8.44
N SER A 120 8.43 -25.49 8.69
CA SER A 120 8.09 -24.09 8.33
C SER A 120 9.18 -23.07 8.75
N ASN A 121 9.88 -23.31 9.86
CA ASN A 121 10.97 -22.45 10.33
C ASN A 121 12.14 -22.32 9.33
N TYR A 122 12.32 -23.29 8.43
CA TYR A 122 13.36 -23.25 7.39
C TYR A 122 12.99 -22.28 6.26
N GLY A 123 11.74 -22.28 5.82
CA GLY A 123 11.24 -21.30 4.86
C GLY A 123 11.32 -19.86 5.42
N TRP A 124 11.06 -19.69 6.71
CA TRP A 124 11.24 -18.40 7.38
C TRP A 124 12.70 -17.94 7.35
N ALA A 125 13.64 -18.80 7.78
CA ALA A 125 15.06 -18.46 7.80
C ALA A 125 15.61 -18.13 6.40
N LEU A 126 15.18 -18.86 5.36
CA LEU A 126 15.52 -18.56 3.96
C LEU A 126 15.02 -17.18 3.54
N ALA A 127 13.76 -16.86 3.80
CA ALA A 127 13.20 -15.58 3.41
C ALA A 127 13.95 -14.42 4.09
N HIS A 128 14.24 -14.57 5.38
CA HIS A 128 14.94 -13.56 6.17
C HIS A 128 16.43 -13.44 5.78
N LEU A 129 17.07 -14.53 5.35
CA LEU A 129 18.39 -14.49 4.72
C LEU A 129 18.34 -13.73 3.39
N GLY A 130 17.36 -14.00 2.53
CA GLY A 130 17.17 -13.27 1.28
C GLY A 130 16.94 -11.77 1.52
N ALA A 131 16.13 -11.41 2.52
CA ALA A 131 15.94 -10.03 2.96
C ALA A 131 17.23 -9.39 3.53
N THR A 132 18.13 -10.20 4.11
CA THR A 132 19.45 -9.74 4.57
C THR A 132 20.37 -9.41 3.39
N TYR A 133 20.38 -10.21 2.32
CA TYR A 133 21.08 -9.87 1.08
C TYR A 133 20.48 -8.63 0.40
N ARG A 134 19.16 -8.47 0.42
CA ARG A 134 18.51 -7.21 0.00
C ARG A 134 19.05 -6.01 0.80
N LEU A 135 19.18 -6.11 2.13
CA LEU A 135 19.78 -5.04 2.94
C LEU A 135 21.22 -4.75 2.52
N LYS A 136 22.01 -5.77 2.17
CA LYS A 136 23.36 -5.63 1.64
C LYS A 136 23.40 -4.82 0.34
N ILE A 137 22.44 -5.01 -0.57
CA ILE A 137 22.30 -4.17 -1.79
C ILE A 137 22.15 -2.68 -1.41
N THR A 138 21.35 -2.39 -0.37
CA THR A 138 21.09 -1.00 0.06
C THR A 138 22.22 -0.33 0.84
N LEU A 139 23.33 -1.02 1.13
CA LEU A 139 24.46 -0.46 1.88
C LEU A 139 25.14 0.70 1.16
N ASP A 140 25.23 0.63 -0.18
CA ASP A 140 25.83 1.68 -0.98
C ASP A 140 24.76 2.55 -1.66
N LYS A 141 24.18 3.45 -0.86
CA LYS A 141 23.17 4.40 -1.34
C LYS A 141 23.62 5.23 -2.54
N LYS A 142 24.93 5.47 -2.71
CA LYS A 142 25.47 6.24 -3.85
C LYS A 142 25.39 5.44 -5.14
N LYS A 143 25.75 4.15 -5.10
CA LYS A 143 25.59 3.22 -6.23
C LYS A 143 24.13 3.03 -6.58
N LEU A 144 23.29 2.83 -5.56
CA LEU A 144 21.85 2.67 -5.75
C LEU A 144 21.21 3.90 -6.41
N ALA A 145 21.61 5.12 -6.03
CA ALA A 145 21.14 6.35 -6.66
C ALA A 145 21.55 6.50 -8.14
N LYS A 146 22.62 5.80 -8.56
CA LYS A 146 23.06 5.70 -9.95
C LYS A 146 22.50 4.48 -10.68
N ASN A 147 21.60 3.74 -10.03
CA ASN A 147 21.04 2.48 -10.54
C ASN A 147 22.07 1.35 -10.71
N GLU A 148 23.18 1.41 -9.97
CA GLU A 148 24.17 0.34 -9.93
C GLU A 148 23.84 -0.59 -8.76
N ILE A 149 23.50 -1.84 -9.06
CA ILE A 149 23.15 -2.86 -8.06
C ILE A 149 24.27 -3.89 -7.92
N ASP A 150 24.44 -4.43 -6.71
CA ASP A 150 25.35 -5.56 -6.47
C ASP A 150 24.68 -6.85 -6.97
N GLU A 151 25.00 -7.24 -8.21
CA GLU A 151 24.42 -8.42 -8.87
C GLU A 151 24.60 -9.71 -8.08
N GLN A 152 25.75 -9.88 -7.39
CA GLN A 152 25.95 -11.06 -6.56
C GLN A 152 24.95 -11.10 -5.40
N SER A 153 24.76 -9.97 -4.71
CA SER A 153 23.79 -9.92 -3.60
C SER A 153 22.35 -9.98 -4.09
N LYS A 154 22.03 -9.43 -5.27
CA LYS A 154 20.72 -9.60 -5.91
C LYS A 154 20.44 -11.08 -6.18
N GLN A 155 21.36 -11.79 -6.84
CA GLN A 155 21.16 -13.21 -7.17
C GLN A 155 20.97 -14.05 -5.90
N GLN A 156 21.77 -13.80 -4.86
CA GLN A 156 21.60 -14.48 -3.58
C GLN A 156 20.25 -14.17 -2.94
N ALA A 157 19.83 -12.89 -2.92
CA ALA A 157 18.54 -12.50 -2.38
C ALA A 157 17.37 -13.22 -3.08
N LEU A 158 17.38 -13.23 -4.42
CA LEU A 158 16.37 -13.91 -5.23
C LEU A 158 16.36 -15.42 -4.97
N ASN A 159 17.52 -16.10 -5.07
CA ASN A 159 17.60 -17.55 -4.84
C ASN A 159 17.03 -17.99 -3.49
N TYR A 160 17.35 -17.27 -2.40
CA TYR A 160 16.83 -17.60 -1.08
C TYR A 160 15.34 -17.31 -0.94
N LEU A 161 14.85 -16.22 -1.52
CA LEU A 161 13.43 -15.88 -1.50
C LEU A 161 12.60 -16.82 -2.38
N ASP A 162 13.11 -17.21 -3.54
CA ASP A 162 12.52 -18.24 -4.40
C ASP A 162 12.37 -19.54 -3.63
N ARG A 163 13.44 -20.01 -2.98
CA ARG A 163 13.39 -21.23 -2.19
C ARG A 163 12.44 -21.12 -1.00
N ALA A 164 12.37 -19.96 -0.35
CA ALA A 164 11.42 -19.73 0.73
C ALA A 164 9.96 -19.79 0.25
N ILE A 165 9.68 -19.21 -0.92
CA ILE A 165 8.36 -19.20 -1.56
C ILE A 165 7.98 -20.61 -2.03
N GLU A 166 8.91 -21.39 -2.59
CA GLU A 166 8.67 -22.79 -2.95
C GLU A 166 8.24 -23.64 -1.75
N LEU A 167 8.85 -23.40 -0.59
CA LEU A 167 8.57 -24.14 0.64
C LEU A 167 7.33 -23.63 1.38
N MET A 168 7.08 -22.32 1.33
CA MET A 168 5.92 -21.68 1.96
C MET A 168 5.26 -20.69 0.99
N PRO A 169 4.48 -21.18 0.02
CA PRO A 169 3.84 -20.31 -0.97
C PRO A 169 2.89 -19.27 -0.36
N THR A 170 2.34 -19.55 0.83
CA THR A 170 1.45 -18.66 1.60
C THR A 170 2.19 -17.70 2.53
N TYR A 171 3.53 -17.64 2.48
CA TYR A 171 4.29 -16.66 3.26
C TYR A 171 4.35 -15.32 2.54
N ALA A 172 3.30 -14.50 2.69
CA ALA A 172 3.13 -13.22 2.01
C ALA A 172 4.37 -12.31 2.09
N TRP A 173 5.02 -12.25 3.27
CA TRP A 173 6.22 -11.44 3.48
C TRP A 173 7.39 -11.81 2.55
N ALA A 174 7.57 -13.09 2.20
CA ALA A 174 8.62 -13.51 1.28
C ALA A 174 8.38 -12.97 -0.14
N TRP A 175 7.13 -12.98 -0.61
CA TRP A 175 6.73 -12.36 -1.88
C TRP A 175 6.97 -10.84 -1.86
N GLY A 176 6.54 -10.15 -0.81
CA GLY A 176 6.81 -8.71 -0.67
C GLY A 176 8.30 -8.38 -0.64
N MET A 177 9.11 -9.19 0.04
CA MET A 177 10.57 -9.02 0.05
C MET A 177 11.19 -9.25 -1.33
N ARG A 178 10.77 -10.29 -2.07
CA ARG A 178 11.28 -10.56 -3.43
C ARG A 178 10.87 -9.46 -4.40
N SER A 179 9.65 -8.96 -4.28
CA SER A 179 9.21 -7.76 -5.00
C SER A 179 10.14 -6.57 -4.77
N THR A 180 10.55 -6.33 -3.52
CA THR A 180 11.45 -5.21 -3.25
C THR A 180 12.84 -5.39 -3.84
N VAL A 181 13.33 -6.63 -4.00
CA VAL A 181 14.58 -6.93 -4.70
C VAL A 181 14.45 -6.60 -6.18
N HIS A 182 13.39 -7.10 -6.83
CA HIS A 182 13.07 -6.77 -8.22
C HIS A 182 12.93 -5.25 -8.43
N ARG A 183 12.27 -4.55 -7.50
CA ARG A 183 12.15 -3.08 -7.53
C ARG A 183 13.49 -2.36 -7.45
N LEU A 184 14.41 -2.80 -6.59
CA LEU A 184 15.77 -2.25 -6.51
C LEU A 184 16.54 -2.48 -7.82
N ALA A 185 16.26 -3.58 -8.51
CA ALA A 185 16.83 -3.93 -9.81
C ALA A 185 16.12 -3.31 -11.02
N GLN A 186 15.07 -2.52 -10.81
CA GLN A 186 14.19 -1.98 -11.87
C GLN A 186 13.43 -3.02 -12.70
N GLU A 187 13.31 -4.24 -12.16
CA GLU A 187 12.50 -5.34 -12.67
C GLU A 187 11.05 -5.13 -12.21
N TYR A 188 10.44 -4.06 -12.71
CA TYR A 188 9.15 -3.61 -12.19
C TYR A 188 8.01 -4.60 -12.48
N GLN A 189 8.12 -5.39 -13.54
CA GLN A 189 7.09 -6.37 -13.92
C GLN A 189 7.03 -7.52 -12.91
N GLU A 190 8.18 -8.08 -12.57
CA GLU A 190 8.38 -9.13 -11.58
C GLU A 190 7.99 -8.62 -10.19
N SER A 191 8.40 -7.38 -9.85
CA SER A 191 8.00 -6.72 -8.60
C SER A 191 6.49 -6.59 -8.46
N LEU A 192 5.79 -6.19 -9.53
CA LEU A 192 4.33 -6.05 -9.54
C LEU A 192 3.62 -7.40 -9.43
N TRP A 193 4.13 -8.43 -10.09
CA TRP A 193 3.61 -9.79 -9.98
C TRP A 193 3.66 -10.27 -8.52
N ASP A 194 4.82 -10.12 -7.88
CA ASP A 194 5.01 -10.54 -6.49
C ASP A 194 4.12 -9.77 -5.51
N LEU A 195 3.90 -8.46 -5.72
CA LEU A 195 2.95 -7.67 -4.91
C LEU A 195 1.50 -8.12 -5.11
N GLY A 196 1.13 -8.48 -6.34
CA GLY A 196 -0.19 -9.05 -6.63
C GLY A 196 -0.42 -10.34 -5.85
N VAL A 197 0.58 -11.22 -5.82
CA VAL A 197 0.51 -12.48 -5.04
C VAL A 197 0.52 -12.21 -3.54
N GLU A 198 1.35 -11.30 -3.03
CA GLU A 198 1.35 -10.89 -1.62
C GLU A 198 -0.05 -10.42 -1.18
N THR A 199 -0.68 -9.56 -1.98
CA THR A 199 -2.03 -9.02 -1.73
C THR A 199 -3.11 -10.10 -1.79
N GLN A 200 -2.94 -11.14 -2.62
CA GLN A 200 -3.82 -12.30 -2.66
C GLN A 200 -3.74 -13.14 -1.38
N ILE A 201 -2.54 -13.29 -0.82
CA ILE A 201 -2.29 -14.14 0.34
C ILE A 201 -2.69 -13.43 1.65
N SER A 202 -2.37 -12.13 1.78
CA SER A 202 -2.67 -11.35 2.98
C SER A 202 -3.23 -9.97 2.60
N PRO A 203 -4.55 -9.88 2.37
CA PRO A 203 -5.22 -8.61 2.05
C PRO A 203 -5.03 -7.53 3.13
N ASP A 204 -4.81 -7.95 4.38
CA ASP A 204 -4.69 -7.08 5.55
C ASP A 204 -3.25 -6.54 5.77
N MET A 205 -2.25 -6.99 5.00
CA MET A 205 -0.85 -6.50 5.07
C MET A 205 -0.62 -5.19 4.29
N GLU A 206 -1.69 -4.45 4.00
CA GLU A 206 -1.70 -3.13 3.35
C GLU A 206 -0.82 -2.08 4.09
N THR A 207 -0.45 -2.33 5.35
CA THR A 207 0.22 -1.36 6.24
C THR A 207 1.76 -1.36 6.26
N LEU A 208 2.47 -2.17 5.46
CA LEU A 208 3.96 -2.19 5.47
C LEU A 208 4.67 -1.51 4.28
N GLN A 209 3.94 -0.92 3.32
CA GLN A 209 4.53 -0.25 2.15
C GLN A 209 5.10 1.16 2.39
N ASN A 210 5.31 1.59 3.64
CA ASN A 210 5.98 2.85 3.96
C ASN A 210 7.50 2.78 3.67
N SER A 211 7.86 2.87 2.40
CA SER A 211 9.23 3.05 1.89
C SER A 211 9.23 4.12 0.79
N TYR A 212 9.46 5.37 1.21
CA TYR A 212 9.82 6.60 0.47
C TYR A 212 10.08 6.47 -1.07
N TYR A 213 9.20 7.13 -1.86
CA TYR A 213 9.03 7.39 -3.33
C TYR A 213 10.26 7.87 -4.17
N PRO A 214 10.16 8.12 -5.52
CA PRO A 214 9.30 7.59 -6.64
C PRO A 214 10.00 7.42 -8.03
N VAL A 215 9.30 6.82 -9.01
CA VAL A 215 9.42 7.11 -10.47
C VAL A 215 8.25 8.01 -10.89
N SER A 216 8.48 8.98 -11.80
CA SER A 216 7.77 10.27 -11.87
C SER A 216 6.50 10.40 -12.72
N SER A 217 5.96 9.35 -13.35
CA SER A 217 4.83 9.50 -14.30
C SER A 217 3.58 8.68 -14.00
N LEU A 218 3.52 7.98 -12.87
CA LEU A 218 2.33 7.27 -12.41
C LEU A 218 1.78 7.96 -11.16
N VAL A 219 0.87 8.91 -11.37
CA VAL A 219 0.09 9.52 -10.27
C VAL A 219 -1.09 8.60 -9.98
N SER A 220 -0.83 7.49 -9.27
CA SER A 220 -1.82 6.80 -8.44
C SER A 220 -1.09 5.82 -7.50
N ARG A 221 -1.56 5.76 -6.25
CA ARG A 221 -1.00 4.91 -5.20
C ARG A 221 -1.35 3.45 -5.54
N ARG A 222 -0.36 2.64 -5.91
CA ARG A 222 -0.52 1.22 -6.27
C ARG A 222 -0.97 0.37 -5.08
N VAL A 223 -2.26 0.41 -4.73
CA VAL A 223 -2.77 -0.29 -3.54
C VAL A 223 -4.13 -0.97 -3.81
N SER A 224 -4.84 -0.68 -4.91
CA SER A 224 -6.15 -1.31 -5.16
C SER A 224 -6.09 -2.49 -6.14
N LEU A 225 -6.90 -3.54 -5.91
CA LEU A 225 -7.07 -4.67 -6.85
C LEU A 225 -7.57 -4.19 -8.24
N TYR A 226 -8.25 -3.05 -8.31
CA TYR A 226 -8.71 -2.45 -9.57
C TYR A 226 -7.53 -1.99 -10.44
N GLU A 227 -6.56 -1.32 -9.84
CA GLU A 227 -5.36 -0.86 -10.54
C GLU A 227 -4.48 -2.02 -11.00
N HIS A 228 -4.37 -3.08 -10.19
CA HIS A 228 -3.65 -4.30 -10.57
C HIS A 228 -4.33 -5.00 -11.75
N ALA A 229 -5.65 -5.16 -11.71
CA ALA A 229 -6.41 -5.72 -12.82
C ALA A 229 -6.21 -4.91 -14.12
N PHE A 230 -6.27 -3.58 -14.03
CA PHE A 230 -6.06 -2.70 -15.18
C PHE A 230 -4.63 -2.72 -15.70
N LEU A 231 -3.65 -2.77 -14.81
CA LEU A 231 -2.25 -2.82 -15.19
C LEU A 231 -1.91 -4.11 -15.91
N PHE A 232 -2.34 -5.26 -15.37
CA PHE A 232 -2.18 -6.54 -16.06
C PHE A 232 -2.86 -6.52 -17.43
N PHE A 233 -4.09 -5.99 -17.50
CA PHE A 233 -4.79 -5.86 -18.77
C PHE A 233 -4.05 -4.95 -19.76
N TYR A 234 -3.50 -3.83 -19.30
CA TYR A 234 -2.70 -2.92 -20.12
C TYR A 234 -1.42 -3.60 -20.64
N LEU A 235 -0.73 -4.39 -19.81
CA LEU A 235 0.48 -5.12 -20.21
C LEU A 235 0.21 -6.14 -21.32
N THR A 236 -1.01 -6.70 -21.43
CA THR A 236 -1.39 -7.54 -22.59
C THR A 236 -1.23 -6.81 -23.94
N LYS A 237 -1.23 -5.48 -23.95
CA LYS A 237 -1.11 -4.65 -25.14
C LYS A 237 0.33 -4.34 -25.53
N ARG A 238 1.25 -4.35 -24.57
CA ARG A 238 2.67 -4.06 -24.80
C ARG A 238 3.52 -5.31 -25.05
N GLU A 239 2.91 -6.48 -24.91
CA GLU A 239 3.60 -7.76 -24.99
C GLU A 239 3.24 -8.49 -26.28
N ASP A 240 4.27 -8.76 -27.08
CA ASP A 240 4.17 -9.48 -28.35
C ASP A 240 4.29 -11.00 -28.16
N ASN A 241 4.91 -11.44 -27.05
CA ASN A 241 5.01 -12.86 -26.73
C ASN A 241 3.65 -13.41 -26.28
N SER A 242 3.15 -14.44 -26.99
CA SER A 242 1.82 -15.02 -26.77
C SER A 242 1.64 -15.64 -25.37
N GLU A 243 2.67 -16.29 -24.83
CA GLU A 243 2.64 -16.94 -23.52
C GLU A 243 2.59 -15.90 -22.40
N LYS A 244 3.43 -14.86 -22.48
CA LYS A 244 3.42 -13.74 -21.52
C LYS A 244 2.12 -12.95 -21.58
N LYS A 245 1.58 -12.74 -22.78
CA LYS A 245 0.29 -12.09 -22.99
C LYS A 245 -0.86 -12.84 -22.33
N GLU A 246 -0.90 -14.17 -22.45
CA GLU A 246 -1.91 -15.00 -21.80
C GLU A 246 -1.78 -14.97 -20.26
N ARG A 247 -0.54 -14.93 -19.75
CA ARG A 247 -0.28 -14.75 -18.32
C ARG A 247 -0.82 -13.41 -17.81
N TYR A 248 -0.65 -12.32 -18.57
CA TYR A 248 -1.22 -11.02 -18.22
C TYR A 248 -2.75 -11.01 -18.27
N TYR A 249 -3.37 -11.66 -19.25
CA TYR A 249 -4.82 -11.84 -19.27
C TYR A 249 -5.32 -12.59 -18.04
N SER A 250 -4.66 -13.70 -17.69
CA SER A 250 -4.99 -14.50 -16.51
C SER A 250 -4.85 -13.70 -15.21
N GLY A 251 -3.78 -12.90 -15.08
CA GLY A 251 -3.56 -12.01 -13.94
C GLY A 251 -4.63 -10.92 -13.81
N ALA A 252 -5.05 -10.34 -14.94
CA ALA A 252 -6.12 -9.34 -14.97
C ALA A 252 -7.47 -9.94 -14.54
N ILE A 253 -7.81 -11.13 -15.04
CA ILE A 253 -9.02 -11.86 -14.66
C ILE A 253 -8.99 -12.21 -13.17
N ALA A 254 -7.88 -12.75 -12.67
CA ALA A 254 -7.73 -13.14 -11.27
C ALA A 254 -7.93 -11.95 -10.32
N CYS A 255 -7.26 -10.82 -10.58
CA CYS A 255 -7.44 -9.61 -9.78
C CYS A 255 -8.91 -9.14 -9.79
N THR A 256 -9.56 -9.22 -10.95
CA THR A 256 -10.96 -8.79 -11.10
C THR A 256 -11.95 -9.73 -10.41
N GLN A 257 -11.75 -11.05 -10.53
CA GLN A 257 -12.57 -12.03 -9.84
C GLN A 257 -12.44 -11.87 -8.32
N GLN A 258 -11.25 -11.58 -7.82
CA GLN A 258 -11.02 -11.30 -6.41
C GLN A 258 -11.79 -10.06 -5.94
N ILE A 259 -11.84 -8.99 -6.72
CA ILE A 259 -12.71 -7.84 -6.43
C ILE A 259 -14.16 -8.28 -6.25
N LEU A 260 -14.66 -9.10 -7.17
CA LEU A 260 -16.06 -9.54 -7.19
C LEU A 260 -16.39 -10.56 -6.10
N ILE A 261 -15.40 -11.34 -5.64
CA ILE A 261 -15.53 -12.20 -4.47
C ILE A 261 -15.61 -11.36 -3.19
N LEU A 262 -14.71 -10.39 -3.04
CA LEU A 262 -14.67 -9.51 -1.86
C LEU A 262 -15.90 -8.58 -1.79
N LYS A 263 -16.38 -8.13 -2.95
CA LYS A 263 -17.53 -7.23 -3.09
C LYS A 263 -18.47 -7.74 -4.19
N PRO A 264 -19.31 -8.73 -3.88
CA PRO A 264 -20.33 -9.20 -4.81
C PRO A 264 -21.24 -8.03 -5.22
N GLY A 265 -21.33 -7.78 -6.53
CA GLY A 265 -22.09 -6.64 -7.06
C GLY A 265 -21.26 -5.38 -7.33
N ASP A 266 -19.94 -5.40 -7.15
CA ASP A 266 -19.10 -4.25 -7.54
C ASP A 266 -19.20 -3.98 -9.05
N LEU A 267 -19.65 -2.76 -9.39
CA LEU A 267 -19.93 -2.38 -10.77
C LEU A 267 -18.65 -2.14 -11.58
N ILE A 268 -17.59 -1.62 -10.94
CA ILE A 268 -16.31 -1.37 -11.59
C ILE A 268 -15.69 -2.72 -11.90
N GLY A 269 -15.59 -3.63 -10.92
CA GLY A 269 -15.09 -4.99 -11.10
C GLY A 269 -15.83 -5.75 -12.21
N GLN A 270 -17.16 -5.64 -12.27
CA GLN A 270 -17.96 -6.23 -13.34
C GLN A 270 -17.59 -5.65 -14.71
N LEU A 271 -17.38 -4.34 -14.79
CA LEU A 271 -16.97 -3.67 -16.01
C LEU A 271 -15.55 -4.07 -16.44
N ILE A 272 -14.59 -4.16 -15.51
CA ILE A 272 -13.24 -4.67 -15.79
C ILE A 272 -13.32 -6.06 -16.40
N LEU A 273 -14.06 -6.97 -15.75
CA LEU A 273 -14.13 -8.37 -16.16
C LEU A 273 -14.71 -8.47 -17.56
N LYS A 274 -15.80 -7.74 -17.82
CA LYS A 274 -16.44 -7.70 -19.12
C LYS A 274 -15.52 -7.20 -20.21
N VAL A 275 -14.76 -6.15 -19.94
CA VAL A 275 -13.79 -5.58 -20.89
C VAL A 275 -12.66 -6.58 -21.19
N ILE A 276 -12.13 -7.27 -20.17
CA ILE A 276 -11.10 -8.29 -20.36
C ILE A 276 -11.65 -9.46 -21.20
N GLU A 277 -12.81 -10.02 -20.82
CA GLU A 277 -13.46 -11.13 -21.54
C GLU A 277 -13.80 -10.76 -22.99
N GLY A 278 -14.32 -9.55 -23.21
CA GLY A 278 -14.70 -9.05 -24.52
C GLY A 278 -13.53 -8.80 -25.46
N THR A 279 -12.33 -8.55 -24.91
CA THR A 279 -11.12 -8.25 -25.70
C THR A 279 -10.18 -9.44 -25.89
N GLN A 280 -10.40 -10.54 -25.16
CA GLN A 280 -9.68 -11.80 -25.35
C GLN A 280 -10.18 -12.58 -26.57
N LYS A 281 -11.46 -12.45 -26.94
CA LYS A 281 -12.04 -13.14 -28.10
C LYS A 281 -11.49 -12.58 -29.41
N LYS A 282 -10.58 -13.32 -30.05
CA LYS A 282 -10.04 -13.08 -31.41
C LYS A 282 -11.06 -13.40 -32.52
N GLU A 283 -12.34 -13.11 -32.33
CA GLU A 283 -13.30 -13.23 -33.42
C GLU A 283 -13.33 -11.90 -34.17
N GLU A 284 -13.23 -11.98 -35.50
CA GLU A 284 -13.12 -10.86 -36.45
C GLU A 284 -14.29 -9.85 -36.39
N ASP A 285 -15.26 -10.07 -35.49
CA ASP A 285 -16.31 -9.12 -35.17
C ASP A 285 -15.92 -8.24 -33.99
N LYS A 286 -15.58 -6.98 -34.32
CA LYS A 286 -15.61 -5.79 -33.46
C LYS A 286 -16.56 -5.97 -32.27
N LEU A 287 -16.11 -5.59 -31.05
CA LEU A 287 -16.91 -5.46 -29.81
C LEU A 287 -18.43 -5.57 -30.07
N ASN A 288 -18.98 -6.78 -30.00
CA ASN A 288 -20.30 -7.08 -30.54
C ASN A 288 -21.40 -6.21 -29.90
N GLN A 289 -22.56 -6.05 -30.56
CA GLN A 289 -23.65 -5.18 -30.05
C GLN A 289 -24.08 -5.53 -28.61
N LYS A 290 -24.00 -6.82 -28.23
CA LYS A 290 -24.32 -7.31 -26.89
C LYS A 290 -23.33 -6.79 -25.85
N PHE A 291 -22.02 -6.91 -26.09
CA PHE A 291 -20.95 -6.36 -25.24
C PHE A 291 -21.15 -4.86 -25.04
N ARG A 292 -21.39 -4.11 -26.12
CA ARG A 292 -21.58 -2.65 -26.04
C ARG A 292 -22.77 -2.29 -25.16
N LYS A 293 -23.89 -3.02 -25.30
CA LYS A 293 -25.09 -2.81 -24.50
C LYS A 293 -24.83 -3.10 -23.01
N GLU A 294 -24.14 -4.19 -22.70
CA GLU A 294 -23.79 -4.56 -21.31
C GLU A 294 -22.87 -3.51 -20.66
N CYS A 295 -21.80 -3.09 -21.35
CA CYS A 295 -20.88 -2.06 -20.85
C CYS A 295 -21.59 -0.71 -20.66
N LYS A 296 -22.48 -0.29 -21.59
CA LYS A 296 -23.28 0.93 -21.44
C LYS A 296 -24.16 0.91 -20.19
N ILE A 297 -24.79 -0.22 -19.88
CA ILE A 297 -25.62 -0.36 -18.67
C ILE A 297 -24.78 -0.24 -17.40
N LEU A 298 -23.61 -0.88 -17.35
CA LEU A 298 -22.71 -0.79 -16.20
C LEU A 298 -22.20 0.63 -16.01
N ILE A 299 -21.77 1.29 -17.08
CA ILE A 299 -21.26 2.67 -17.03
C ILE A 299 -22.35 3.64 -16.58
N GLN A 300 -23.59 3.51 -17.05
CA GLN A 300 -24.68 4.37 -16.56
C GLN A 300 -24.88 4.28 -15.04
N LYS A 301 -24.74 3.07 -14.48
CA LYS A 301 -24.83 2.87 -13.02
C LYS A 301 -23.60 3.44 -12.29
N ILE A 302 -22.41 3.26 -12.85
CA ILE A 302 -21.15 3.81 -12.30
C ILE A 302 -21.20 5.34 -12.33
N ASP A 303 -21.52 5.94 -13.47
CA ASP A 303 -21.62 7.39 -13.67
C ASP A 303 -22.60 8.01 -12.67
N ALA A 304 -23.77 7.39 -12.46
CA ALA A 304 -24.75 7.90 -11.49
C ALA A 304 -24.20 7.94 -10.07
N LYS A 305 -23.53 6.87 -9.62
CA LYS A 305 -22.95 6.79 -8.27
C LYS A 305 -21.73 7.70 -8.12
N LEU A 306 -20.85 7.71 -9.12
CA LEU A 306 -19.64 8.51 -9.14
C LEU A 306 -19.97 10.00 -9.19
N ALA A 307 -20.99 10.41 -9.95
CA ALA A 307 -21.42 11.79 -10.04
C ALA A 307 -21.87 12.37 -8.69
N GLU A 308 -22.64 11.62 -7.89
CA GLU A 308 -23.07 12.09 -6.58
C GLU A 308 -21.89 12.26 -5.61
N ILE A 309 -20.94 11.31 -5.63
CA ILE A 309 -19.73 11.39 -4.80
C ILE A 309 -18.85 12.55 -5.24
N CYS A 310 -18.55 12.67 -6.55
CA CYS A 310 -17.75 13.75 -7.11
C CYS A 310 -18.36 15.12 -6.80
N LYS A 311 -19.68 15.29 -6.90
CA LYS A 311 -20.35 16.54 -6.51
C LYS A 311 -20.04 16.91 -5.07
N ALA A 312 -20.22 15.97 -4.13
CA ALA A 312 -19.96 16.21 -2.71
C ALA A 312 -18.49 16.60 -2.48
N VAL A 313 -17.56 15.78 -3.00
CA VAL A 313 -16.11 16.01 -2.88
C VAL A 313 -15.72 17.38 -3.42
N LEU A 314 -16.11 17.71 -4.65
CA LEU A 314 -15.73 18.98 -5.30
C LEU A 314 -16.31 20.21 -4.57
N ILE A 315 -17.54 20.11 -4.04
CA ILE A 315 -18.13 21.19 -3.22
C ILE A 315 -17.27 21.48 -1.99
N TYR A 316 -16.87 20.43 -1.26
CA TYR A 316 -16.03 20.59 -0.08
C TYR A 316 -14.60 21.00 -0.42
N MET A 317 -14.07 20.55 -1.56
CA MET A 317 -12.78 21.02 -2.06
C MET A 317 -12.79 22.51 -2.39
N ILE A 318 -13.85 23.05 -3.02
CA ILE A 318 -13.98 24.49 -3.26
C ILE A 318 -14.07 25.27 -1.93
N LYS A 319 -14.78 24.73 -0.93
CA LYS A 319 -14.87 25.33 0.41
C LYS A 319 -13.51 25.33 1.13
N ALA A 320 -12.70 24.28 0.97
CA ALA A 320 -11.39 24.16 1.56
C ALA A 320 -10.32 25.02 0.84
N ASP A 321 -10.32 25.01 -0.49
CA ASP A 321 -9.43 25.79 -1.35
C ASP A 321 -10.23 26.43 -2.51
N PRO A 322 -10.48 27.75 -2.46
CA PRO A 322 -11.16 28.48 -3.53
C PRO A 322 -10.49 28.35 -4.90
N LYS A 323 -9.19 28.01 -4.99
CA LYS A 323 -8.50 27.78 -6.27
C LYS A 323 -9.05 26.59 -7.05
N THR A 324 -9.66 25.61 -6.37
CA THR A 324 -10.31 24.46 -7.03
C THR A 324 -11.45 24.92 -7.94
N LYS A 325 -12.17 25.99 -7.57
CA LYS A 325 -13.21 26.58 -8.41
C LYS A 325 -12.64 27.05 -9.76
N ASN A 326 -11.52 27.77 -9.73
CA ASN A 326 -10.87 28.27 -10.94
C ASN A 326 -10.42 27.13 -11.86
N LYS A 327 -9.89 26.04 -11.30
CA LYS A 327 -9.51 24.84 -12.08
C LYS A 327 -10.73 24.19 -12.75
N LEU A 328 -11.86 24.12 -12.05
CA LEU A 328 -13.11 23.61 -12.61
C LEU A 328 -13.70 24.53 -13.67
N GLU A 329 -13.62 25.85 -13.50
CA GLU A 329 -14.04 26.83 -14.51
C GLU A 329 -13.17 26.77 -15.77
N MET A 330 -11.87 26.51 -15.64
CA MET A 330 -10.97 26.27 -16.76
C MET A 330 -11.39 24.99 -17.50
N LEU A 331 -11.52 23.86 -16.78
CA LEU A 331 -11.98 22.60 -17.37
C LEU A 331 -13.32 22.78 -18.09
N ALA A 332 -14.29 23.47 -17.48
CA ALA A 332 -15.63 23.66 -18.05
C ALA A 332 -15.64 24.44 -19.39
N LYS A 333 -14.58 25.20 -19.69
CA LYS A 333 -14.42 25.97 -20.93
C LYS A 333 -13.65 25.22 -22.03
N GLU A 334 -13.00 24.10 -21.70
CA GLU A 334 -12.28 23.28 -22.66
C GLU A 334 -13.23 22.71 -23.72
N GLU A 335 -12.79 22.67 -24.98
CA GLU A 335 -13.60 22.15 -26.09
C GLU A 335 -13.98 20.68 -25.88
N CYS A 336 -13.08 19.89 -25.26
CA CYS A 336 -13.29 18.47 -24.95
C CYS A 336 -14.43 18.21 -23.95
N MET A 337 -14.92 19.25 -23.26
CA MET A 337 -16.07 19.16 -22.36
C MET A 337 -17.41 19.37 -23.08
N SER A 338 -17.40 19.88 -24.32
CA SER A 338 -18.61 20.02 -25.14
C SER A 338 -19.17 18.64 -25.50
N GLY A 339 -20.43 18.37 -25.12
CA GLY A 339 -21.06 17.06 -25.33
C GLY A 339 -20.58 15.95 -24.38
N HIS A 340 -19.60 16.20 -23.51
CA HIS A 340 -19.10 15.21 -22.57
C HIS A 340 -20.06 14.99 -21.38
N LYS A 341 -20.18 13.75 -20.91
CA LYS A 341 -21.09 13.37 -19.80
C LYS A 341 -20.80 14.11 -18.49
N LEU A 342 -19.52 14.42 -18.23
CA LEU A 342 -19.09 15.18 -17.05
C LEU A 342 -19.47 16.67 -17.09
N LYS A 343 -19.90 17.23 -18.23
CA LYS A 343 -20.24 18.66 -18.32
C LYS A 343 -21.31 19.06 -17.33
N LYS A 344 -22.38 18.28 -17.26
CA LYS A 344 -23.49 18.51 -16.31
C LYS A 344 -23.01 18.46 -14.87
N LEU A 345 -22.16 17.50 -14.52
CA LEU A 345 -21.56 17.37 -13.19
C LEU A 345 -20.81 18.65 -12.78
N VAL A 346 -19.88 19.09 -13.63
CA VAL A 346 -19.03 20.25 -13.36
C VAL A 346 -19.87 21.52 -13.30
N ASP A 347 -20.82 21.71 -14.20
CA ASP A 347 -21.71 22.87 -14.23
C ASP A 347 -22.61 22.93 -12.99
N ASP A 348 -23.16 21.80 -12.55
CA ASP A 348 -23.99 21.72 -11.36
C ASP A 348 -23.20 22.07 -10.09
N VAL A 349 -21.93 21.68 -10.02
CA VAL A 349 -21.02 22.08 -8.92
C VAL A 349 -20.75 23.59 -8.99
N LEU A 350 -20.37 24.12 -10.15
CA LEU A 350 -20.06 25.55 -10.32
C LEU A 350 -21.27 26.45 -10.06
N LYS A 351 -22.47 26.04 -10.48
CA LYS A 351 -23.74 26.77 -10.25
C LYS A 351 -23.99 27.05 -8.78
N LYS A 352 -23.60 26.13 -7.88
CA LYS A 352 -23.73 26.33 -6.42
C LYS A 352 -22.87 27.47 -5.86
N PHE A 353 -21.93 28.02 -6.65
CA PHE A 353 -21.00 29.06 -6.21
C PHE A 353 -21.07 30.32 -7.10
N THR A 354 -22.25 30.64 -7.64
CA THR A 354 -22.40 31.64 -8.71
C THR A 354 -22.48 33.11 -8.28
N LYS A 355 -22.57 33.51 -7.00
CA LYS A 355 -22.75 34.95 -6.66
C LYS A 355 -22.01 35.47 -5.42
N ASN A 356 -21.16 36.49 -5.64
CA ASN A 356 -20.80 37.55 -4.69
C ASN A 356 -22.03 38.43 -4.42
N ILE A 357 -22.78 38.30 -3.30
CA ILE A 357 -23.82 39.26 -2.88
C ILE A 357 -23.89 39.36 -1.34
N GLU A 358 -24.01 40.61 -0.84
CA GLU A 358 -24.07 41.07 0.56
C GLU A 358 -25.31 40.60 1.38
N PRO A 359 -25.26 40.72 2.74
CA PRO A 359 -26.12 39.98 3.65
C PRO A 359 -27.34 40.79 4.12
N LYS A 360 -28.51 40.13 4.27
CA LYS A 360 -29.52 40.54 5.26
C LYS A 360 -30.26 39.33 5.84
N ASN A 361 -30.10 39.22 7.17
CA ASN A 361 -30.97 38.70 8.24
C ASN A 361 -31.96 37.58 7.94
N ILE A 362 -31.95 36.54 8.79
CA ILE A 362 -33.07 36.13 9.68
C ILE A 362 -32.57 34.97 10.58
N GLU A 363 -32.81 35.08 11.89
CA GLU A 363 -32.63 34.01 12.89
C GLU A 363 -33.90 33.11 12.99
N PRO A 364 -34.07 32.22 14.00
CA PRO A 364 -33.57 30.85 14.03
C PRO A 364 -34.72 29.82 14.17
N LYS A 365 -34.46 28.55 13.83
CA LYS A 365 -34.78 27.31 14.60
C LYS A 365 -35.11 26.09 13.74
N ASN A 366 -34.59 24.97 14.25
CA ASN A 366 -35.02 23.58 14.10
C ASN A 366 -34.55 22.78 12.86
N ILE A 367 -33.46 22.06 13.14
CA ILE A 367 -33.11 20.64 12.81
C ILE A 367 -31.78 20.49 12.04
N GLU A 368 -30.85 19.78 12.67
CA GLU A 368 -29.51 19.31 12.23
C GLU A 368 -29.55 18.38 10.99
N PRO A 369 -28.43 17.79 10.51
CA PRO A 369 -27.13 18.29 10.12
C PRO A 369 -27.00 18.22 8.58
N ASN A 370 -27.98 18.78 7.87
CA ASN A 370 -27.87 19.10 6.45
C ASN A 370 -27.96 20.61 6.33
N ASN A 371 -26.85 21.22 5.88
CA ASN A 371 -26.71 22.61 5.41
C ASN A 371 -25.88 23.55 6.32
N PRO A 372 -24.55 23.67 6.08
CA PRO A 372 -23.86 24.92 6.32
C PRO A 372 -24.01 25.79 5.07
N ASP A 373 -24.93 26.75 5.17
CA ASP A 373 -25.20 27.90 4.31
C ASP A 373 -24.21 28.11 3.13
N ILE A 374 -24.70 27.78 1.92
CA ILE A 374 -23.92 27.62 0.68
C ILE A 374 -23.74 28.94 -0.08
N ASN A 375 -24.35 30.05 0.38
CA ASN A 375 -24.36 31.33 -0.36
C ASN A 375 -23.43 32.42 0.21
N ASN A 376 -22.38 32.07 0.94
CA ASN A 376 -21.64 33.05 1.74
C ASN A 376 -20.35 33.59 1.06
N PRO A 377 -20.15 34.92 0.95
CA PRO A 377 -18.85 35.53 0.59
C PRO A 377 -17.71 35.20 1.59
N LYS A 378 -17.99 34.43 2.65
CA LYS A 378 -17.08 33.84 3.62
C LYS A 378 -16.33 32.56 3.15
N LEU A 379 -16.20 32.24 1.87
CA LEU A 379 -15.32 31.12 1.44
C LEU A 379 -13.85 31.29 1.89
N ASN A 380 -13.45 32.51 2.27
CA ASN A 380 -12.16 32.79 2.93
C ASN A 380 -12.17 32.71 4.47
N ASN A 381 -13.28 32.34 5.10
CA ASN A 381 -13.40 32.18 6.55
C ASN A 381 -12.56 30.97 7.01
N PRO A 382 -11.59 31.18 7.92
CA PRO A 382 -10.76 30.11 8.45
C PRO A 382 -11.54 28.94 9.07
N LYS A 383 -12.71 29.20 9.68
CA LYS A 383 -13.56 28.17 10.28
C LYS A 383 -14.21 27.27 9.23
N ILE A 384 -14.76 27.85 8.16
CA ILE A 384 -15.37 27.12 7.04
C ILE A 384 -14.31 26.28 6.32
N LYS A 385 -13.11 26.84 6.12
CA LYS A 385 -11.98 26.10 5.54
C LYS A 385 -11.59 24.89 6.41
N ALA A 386 -11.49 25.07 7.72
CA ALA A 386 -11.15 23.99 8.65
C ALA A 386 -12.24 22.90 8.69
N GLU A 387 -13.51 23.27 8.71
CA GLU A 387 -14.64 22.32 8.68
C GLU A 387 -14.69 21.56 7.35
N ALA A 388 -14.44 22.23 6.22
CA ALA A 388 -14.41 21.58 4.92
C ALA A 388 -13.22 20.61 4.76
N GLN A 389 -12.05 20.99 5.27
CA GLN A 389 -10.88 20.10 5.32
C GLN A 389 -11.15 18.89 6.22
N LEU A 390 -11.80 19.08 7.36
CA LEU A 390 -12.19 17.98 8.24
C LEU A 390 -13.18 17.03 7.57
N TRP A 391 -14.16 17.56 6.82
CA TRP A 391 -15.11 16.72 6.08
C TRP A 391 -14.40 15.88 5.01
N LEU A 392 -13.51 16.49 4.22
CA LEU A 392 -12.72 15.79 3.19
C LEU A 392 -11.89 14.66 3.81
N TRP A 393 -11.36 14.88 5.01
CA TRP A 393 -10.62 13.87 5.76
C TRP A 393 -11.53 12.74 6.28
N GLN A 394 -12.65 13.06 6.94
CA GLN A 394 -13.60 12.06 7.43
C GLN A 394 -14.17 11.20 6.30
N ASN A 395 -14.24 11.75 5.09
CA ASN A 395 -14.75 11.10 3.89
C ASN A 395 -13.62 10.79 2.90
N PHE A 396 -12.40 10.53 3.39
CA PHE A 396 -11.23 10.31 2.53
C PHE A 396 -11.45 9.19 1.51
N ALA A 397 -12.08 8.08 1.91
CA ALA A 397 -12.41 6.97 1.00
C ALA A 397 -13.29 7.41 -0.18
N TRP A 398 -14.13 8.45 -0.01
CA TRP A 398 -14.93 9.02 -1.10
C TRP A 398 -14.08 9.89 -2.02
N VAL A 399 -13.14 10.66 -1.47
CA VAL A 399 -12.19 11.48 -2.24
C VAL A 399 -11.32 10.57 -3.10
N GLU A 400 -10.65 9.60 -2.50
CA GLU A 400 -9.80 8.62 -3.18
C GLU A 400 -10.60 7.79 -4.18
N GLY A 401 -11.73 7.19 -3.75
CA GLY A 401 -12.56 6.36 -4.60
C GLY A 401 -13.10 7.11 -5.82
N SER A 402 -13.43 8.40 -5.68
CA SER A 402 -13.89 9.22 -6.80
C SER A 402 -12.78 9.55 -7.80
N ALA A 403 -11.57 9.89 -7.33
CA ALA A 403 -10.43 10.16 -8.19
C ALA A 403 -9.97 8.89 -8.93
N SER A 404 -9.85 7.77 -8.22
CA SER A 404 -9.52 6.47 -8.80
C SER A 404 -10.57 6.00 -9.81
N GLY A 405 -11.85 6.17 -9.50
CA GLY A 405 -12.95 5.86 -10.42
C GLY A 405 -12.91 6.68 -11.71
N LEU A 406 -12.60 7.98 -11.63
CA LEU A 406 -12.42 8.84 -12.81
C LEU A 406 -11.18 8.44 -13.62
N SER A 407 -10.03 8.19 -12.97
CA SER A 407 -8.82 7.72 -13.64
C SER A 407 -9.07 6.41 -14.40
N PHE A 408 -9.76 5.47 -13.76
CA PHE A 408 -10.17 4.21 -14.36
C PHE A 408 -11.01 4.42 -15.63
N LEU A 409 -12.01 5.31 -15.59
CA LEU A 409 -12.86 5.58 -16.75
C LEU A 409 -12.06 6.20 -17.91
N ALA A 410 -11.04 7.01 -17.60
CA ALA A 410 -10.10 7.51 -18.59
C ALA A 410 -9.27 6.40 -19.23
N ASP A 411 -8.65 5.55 -18.40
CA ASP A 411 -7.87 4.38 -18.87
C ASP A 411 -8.73 3.46 -19.73
N LEU A 412 -9.96 3.19 -19.29
CA LEU A 412 -10.89 2.34 -20.03
C LEU A 412 -11.26 2.96 -21.38
N SER A 413 -11.49 4.26 -21.42
CA SER A 413 -11.81 4.96 -22.67
C SER A 413 -10.67 4.89 -23.68
N GLU A 414 -9.43 5.11 -23.24
CA GLU A 414 -8.25 4.95 -24.10
C GLU A 414 -8.14 3.53 -24.65
N VAL A 415 -8.37 2.53 -23.82
CA VAL A 415 -8.30 1.13 -24.25
C VAL A 415 -9.41 0.80 -25.25
N LEU A 416 -10.65 1.21 -25.00
CA LEU A 416 -11.77 0.94 -25.91
C LEU A 416 -11.59 1.62 -27.26
N ARG A 417 -11.09 2.86 -27.29
CA ARG A 417 -10.77 3.60 -28.52
C ARG A 417 -9.78 2.88 -29.42
N TYR A 418 -8.84 2.14 -28.83
CA TYR A 418 -7.88 1.34 -29.59
C TYR A 418 -8.54 0.17 -30.35
N PHE A 419 -9.59 -0.43 -29.79
CA PHE A 419 -10.30 -1.55 -30.43
C PHE A 419 -11.38 -1.12 -31.41
N ASP A 420 -12.01 0.02 -31.16
CA ASP A 420 -13.01 0.60 -32.05
C ASP A 420 -12.95 2.12 -32.01
N GLN A 421 -12.68 2.72 -33.17
CA GLN A 421 -12.62 4.17 -33.36
C GLN A 421 -13.95 4.87 -33.07
N HIS A 422 -15.05 4.12 -32.90
CA HIS A 422 -16.38 4.62 -32.52
C HIS A 422 -16.80 4.32 -31.07
N CYS A 423 -15.85 4.00 -30.17
CA CYS A 423 -16.14 3.68 -28.77
C CYS A 423 -16.51 4.89 -27.87
N ASP A 424 -16.49 6.11 -28.39
CA ASP A 424 -16.86 7.33 -27.65
C ASP A 424 -18.29 7.27 -27.09
N ASP A 425 -19.16 6.47 -27.71
CA ASP A 425 -20.53 6.20 -27.26
C ASP A 425 -20.62 5.46 -25.90
N ILE A 426 -19.55 4.78 -25.48
CA ILE A 426 -19.55 3.93 -24.28
C ILE A 426 -19.07 4.75 -23.08
N THR A 427 -17.83 5.25 -23.12
CA THR A 427 -17.18 5.99 -22.03
C THR A 427 -17.09 7.51 -22.27
N GLY A 428 -17.01 7.97 -23.53
CA GLY A 428 -16.67 9.35 -23.89
C GLY A 428 -15.16 9.63 -23.84
N GLU A 429 -14.73 10.84 -24.23
CA GLU A 429 -13.31 11.25 -24.27
C GLU A 429 -12.57 11.00 -22.93
N PRO A 430 -11.33 10.47 -22.94
CA PRO A 430 -10.57 10.19 -21.72
C PRO A 430 -10.08 11.45 -20.99
N LEU A 431 -9.77 12.53 -21.72
CA LEU A 431 -9.11 13.71 -21.18
C LEU A 431 -9.94 14.41 -20.07
N PRO A 432 -11.25 14.66 -20.23
CA PRO A 432 -12.10 15.19 -19.15
C PRO A 432 -12.03 14.40 -17.83
N TYR A 433 -12.02 13.07 -17.90
CA TYR A 433 -11.91 12.22 -16.71
C TYR A 433 -10.55 12.40 -16.02
N ARG A 434 -9.45 12.41 -16.78
CA ARG A 434 -8.09 12.64 -16.26
C ARG A 434 -7.97 13.97 -15.54
N VAL A 435 -8.40 15.05 -16.20
CA VAL A 435 -8.27 16.40 -15.64
C VAL A 435 -9.10 16.52 -14.36
N LEU A 436 -10.32 15.99 -14.33
CA LEU A 436 -11.14 16.02 -13.13
C LEU A 436 -10.56 15.15 -11.99
N ALA A 437 -10.02 13.98 -12.30
CA ALA A 437 -9.32 13.13 -11.32
C ALA A 437 -8.11 13.87 -10.71
N LEU A 438 -7.30 14.53 -11.55
CA LEU A 438 -6.16 15.32 -11.09
C LEU A 438 -6.58 16.49 -10.19
N ILE A 439 -7.67 17.19 -10.52
CA ILE A 439 -8.24 18.24 -9.68
C ILE A 439 -8.59 17.68 -8.29
N ILE A 440 -9.15 16.48 -8.20
CA ILE A 440 -9.47 15.83 -6.92
C ILE A 440 -8.19 15.38 -6.19
N TYR A 441 -7.19 14.86 -6.92
CA TYR A 441 -5.90 14.46 -6.36
C TYR A 441 -5.06 15.62 -5.82
N ASP A 442 -5.28 16.86 -6.25
CA ASP A 442 -4.49 18.03 -5.81
C ASP A 442 -4.46 18.23 -4.27
N GLN A 443 -5.40 17.66 -3.51
CA GLN A 443 -5.41 17.71 -2.03
C GLN A 443 -4.59 16.60 -1.33
N TYR A 444 -4.08 15.59 -2.06
CA TYR A 444 -3.32 14.45 -1.49
C TYR A 444 -2.04 14.86 -0.73
N ALA A 445 -1.54 16.08 -0.95
CA ALA A 445 -0.35 16.57 -0.25
C ALA A 445 -0.54 16.79 1.27
N LEU A 446 -1.78 17.02 1.72
CA LEU A 446 -2.10 17.24 3.14
C LEU A 446 -2.10 15.96 3.97
N GLU A 447 -2.33 14.81 3.34
CA GLU A 447 -2.47 13.50 3.98
C GLU A 447 -1.12 12.91 4.45
N ARG A 448 -0.03 13.17 3.73
CA ARG A 448 1.32 12.67 4.10
C ARG A 448 1.81 13.20 5.44
N LEU A 449 1.26 14.32 5.89
CA LEU A 449 1.64 14.98 7.14
C LEU A 449 0.81 14.47 8.34
N TYR A 450 -0.31 13.80 8.09
CA TYR A 450 -1.26 13.34 9.12
C TYR A 450 -1.28 11.82 9.31
N GLN A 451 -0.83 11.04 8.31
CA GLN A 451 -0.64 9.59 8.42
C GLN A 451 0.65 9.19 9.18
N THR A 452 1.38 10.15 9.76
CA THR A 452 2.50 9.83 10.65
C THR A 452 1.91 9.30 11.97
N PRO A 453 2.13 8.02 12.36
CA PRO A 453 1.38 7.36 13.44
C PRO A 453 1.63 7.87 14.88
N VAL A 454 2.30 9.00 15.05
CA VAL A 454 2.98 9.38 16.31
C VAL A 454 2.20 10.39 17.16
N LEU A 455 1.07 10.94 16.69
CA LEU A 455 0.40 12.05 17.39
C LEU A 455 -1.07 11.76 17.76
N LEU A 456 -1.45 12.14 18.98
CA LEU A 456 -2.84 12.16 19.43
C LEU A 456 -3.63 13.23 18.68
N GLU A 457 -4.97 13.08 18.61
CA GLU A 457 -5.83 13.96 17.80
C GLU A 457 -5.73 15.46 18.17
N LYS A 458 -5.57 15.77 19.46
CA LYS A 458 -5.35 17.13 19.94
C LYS A 458 -4.02 17.72 19.45
N GLU A 459 -2.97 16.91 19.41
CA GLU A 459 -1.62 17.30 18.98
C GLU A 459 -1.53 17.47 17.46
N ARG A 460 -2.29 16.66 16.73
CA ARG A 460 -2.48 16.80 15.28
C ARG A 460 -3.12 18.15 14.94
N VAL A 461 -4.23 18.50 15.60
CA VAL A 461 -4.94 19.77 15.41
C VAL A 461 -4.04 20.98 15.76
N GLU A 462 -3.24 20.88 16.82
CA GLU A 462 -2.28 21.92 17.23
C GLU A 462 -1.16 22.12 16.20
N THR A 463 -0.57 21.02 15.72
CA THR A 463 0.50 21.01 14.72
C THR A 463 0.04 21.55 13.37
N PHE A 464 -1.21 21.24 12.99
CA PHE A 464 -1.84 21.75 11.79
C PHE A 464 -2.06 23.27 11.82
N LYS A 465 -2.49 23.82 12.96
CA LYS A 465 -2.63 25.28 13.15
C LYS A 465 -1.29 26.01 12.98
N LYS A 466 -0.19 25.42 13.47
CA LYS A 466 1.18 25.94 13.30
C LYS A 466 1.65 25.89 11.84
N LEU A 467 1.37 24.81 11.12
CA LEU A 467 1.69 24.67 9.69
C LEU A 467 0.85 25.57 8.79
N LEU A 468 -0.42 25.82 9.12
CA LEU A 468 -1.26 26.79 8.43
C LEU A 468 -0.71 28.22 8.50
N GLN A 469 -0.10 28.60 9.63
CA GLN A 469 0.63 29.86 9.76
C GLN A 469 1.91 29.86 8.90
N TRP A 470 2.63 28.73 8.87
CA TRP A 470 3.82 28.56 8.04
C TRP A 470 3.52 28.62 6.52
N ILE A 471 2.45 27.97 6.05
CA ILE A 471 2.03 28.01 4.64
C ILE A 471 1.58 29.42 4.21
N LYS A 472 0.89 30.16 5.10
CA LYS A 472 0.53 31.57 4.84
C LYS A 472 1.74 32.50 4.74
N SER A 473 2.87 32.13 5.33
CA SER A 473 4.11 32.93 5.32
C SER A 473 4.93 32.79 4.04
N ARG A 474 4.69 31.74 3.24
CA ARG A 474 5.23 31.63 1.88
C ARG A 474 4.33 32.38 0.90
N ARG A 475 4.67 33.64 0.61
CA ARG A 475 4.27 34.26 -0.66
C ARG A 475 4.92 33.45 -1.79
N LEU A 476 4.10 33.02 -2.74
CA LEU A 476 4.49 32.32 -3.96
C LEU A 476 5.57 33.15 -4.68
N ALA A 477 6.76 32.57 -4.82
CA ALA A 477 7.74 32.92 -5.83
C ALA A 477 7.61 31.91 -6.97
#